data_AF-A0A4V1IEM9-F1
#
_entry.id   AF-A0A4V1IEM9-F1
#
_cell.length_a   1.000
_cell.length_b   1.000
_cell.length_c   1.000
_cell.angle_alpha   90.00
_cell.angle_beta   90.00
_cell.angle_gamma   90.00
#
_symmetry.space_group_name_H-M   'P 1'
#
loop_
_entity.id
_entity.type
_entity.pdbx_description
1 polymer ?
#
loop_
_entity_poly.entity_id
_entity_poly.type
_entity_poly.pdbx_seq_one_letter_code
_entity_poly.pdbx_strand_id
1 'polypeptide(L)' 'MVKKTVKVRGRKGTATMDLSIPAAITREFDIERGDVLSVETDTDEKDRLVLQYTRVYDGE' A
#
# COMPACT_ATOMS: atom_id res chain seq x y z
N MET A 1 13.23 6.94 -6.07
CA MET A 1 11.85 6.44 -6.28
C MET A 1 11.90 4.98 -6.69
N VAL A 2 11.52 4.07 -5.80
CA VAL A 2 11.46 2.63 -6.11
C VAL A 2 10.09 2.30 -6.70
N LYS A 3 10.05 1.92 -7.98
CA LYS A 3 8.83 1.45 -8.65
C LYS A 3 8.78 -0.08 -8.65
N LYS A 4 7.73 -0.65 -8.07
CA LYS A 4 7.45 -2.09 -8.08
C LYS A 4 6.01 -2.32 -8.51
N THR A 5 5.77 -3.33 -9.35
CA THR A 5 4.43 -3.77 -9.71
C THR A 5 4.00 -4.86 -8.74
N VAL A 6 2.79 -4.73 -8.19
CA VAL A 6 2.19 -5.69 -7.27
C VAL A 6 0.83 -6.11 -7.81
N LYS A 7 0.34 -7.27 -7.36
CA LYS A 7 -0.96 -7.81 -7.76
C LYS A 7 -1.92 -7.75 -6.58
N VAL A 8 -3.12 -7.22 -6.82
CA VAL A 8 -4.24 -7.25 -5.88
C VAL A 8 -4.65 -8.70 -5.61
N ARG A 9 -4.84 -9.05 -4.34
CA ARG A 9 -5.29 -10.38 -3.91
C ARG A 9 -6.62 -10.27 -3.19
N GLY A 10 -7.60 -11.06 -3.62
CA GLY A 10 -8.86 -11.20 -2.90
C GLY A 10 -8.66 -11.95 -1.58
N ARG A 11 -9.43 -11.59 -0.56
CA ARG A 11 -9.49 -12.30 0.72
C ARG A 11 -10.78 -13.11 0.81
N LYS A 12 -10.66 -14.37 1.23
CA LYS A 12 -11.83 -15.25 1.36
C LYS A 12 -12.73 -14.77 2.50
N GLY A 13 -14.03 -14.63 2.24
CA GLY A 13 -15.03 -14.28 3.25
C GLY A 13 -15.16 -12.79 3.55
N THR A 14 -14.51 -11.92 2.76
CA THR A 14 -14.60 -10.46 2.92
C THR A 14 -14.73 -9.77 1.56
N ALA A 15 -15.33 -8.58 1.54
CA ALA A 15 -15.36 -7.73 0.34
C ALA A 15 -14.05 -6.95 0.11
N THR A 16 -13.08 -7.07 1.01
CA THR A 16 -11.79 -6.38 0.94
C THR A 16 -10.77 -7.13 0.10
N MET A 17 -9.81 -6.38 -0.42
CA MET A 17 -8.67 -6.89 -1.18
C MET A 17 -7.39 -6.35 -0.58
N ASP A 18 -6.30 -7.12 -0.69
CA ASP A 18 -5.00 -6.76 -0.15
C ASP A 18 -3.99 -6.47 -1.27
N LEU A 19 -3.11 -5.50 -1.00
CA LEU A 19 -1.87 -5.27 -1.72
C LEU A 19 -0.70 -5.58 -0.79
N SER A 20 0.24 -6.40 -1.25
CA SER A 20 1.45 -6.69 -0.49
C SER A 20 2.50 -5.60 -0.72
N ILE A 21 3.02 -5.00 0.35
CA ILE A 21 4.17 -4.09 0.27
C ILE A 21 5.43 -4.92 -0.05
N PRO A 22 6.15 -4.65 -1.15
CA PRO A 22 7.36 -5.40 -1.50
C PRO A 22 8.44 -5.30 -0.41
N ALA A 23 9.13 -6.41 -0.13
CA ALA A 23 10.18 -6.48 0.90
C ALA A 23 11.32 -5.47 0.73
N ALA A 24 11.59 -5.03 -0.52
CA ALA A 24 12.57 -3.97 -0.76
C ALA A 24 12.12 -2.62 -0.19
N ILE A 25 10.82 -2.30 -0.29
CA ILE A 25 10.24 -1.05 0.23
C ILE A 25 10.17 -1.12 1.75
N THR A 26 9.73 -2.25 2.33
CA THR A 26 9.66 -2.36 3.79
C THR A 26 11.03 -2.25 4.45
N ARG A 27 12.10 -2.75 3.83
CA ARG A 27 13.48 -2.61 4.35
C ARG A 27 14.05 -1.20 4.16
N GLU A 28 13.72 -0.53 3.07
CA GLU A 28 14.22 0.82 2.78
C GLU A 28 13.60 1.88 3.70
N PHE A 29 12.32 1.71 4.05
CA PHE A 29 11.56 2.67 4.84
C PHE A 29 11.20 2.16 6.24
N ASP A 30 11.84 1.07 6.68
CA ASP A 30 11.64 0.45 7.99
C ASP A 30 10.15 0.28 8.32
N ILE A 31 9.41 -0.38 7.41
CA ILE A 31 7.98 -0.69 7.57
C ILE A 31 7.85 -1.99 8.33
N GLU A 32 7.25 -1.88 9.51
CA GLU A 32 7.08 -3.00 10.43
C GLU A 32 5.63 -3.44 10.54
N ARG A 33 5.42 -4.53 11.27
CA ARG A 33 4.07 -5.02 11.58
C ARG A 33 3.52 -4.20 12.74
N GLY A 34 2.53 -3.36 12.47
CA GLY A 34 1.94 -2.48 13.50
C GLY A 34 1.71 -1.08 12.95
N ASP A 35 2.54 -0.68 11.97
CA ASP A 35 2.37 0.56 11.22
C ASP A 35 0.95 0.70 10.67
N VAL A 36 0.41 1.91 10.84
CA VAL A 36 -0.88 2.28 10.25
C VAL A 36 -0.62 3.20 9.07
N LEU A 37 -1.16 2.80 7.91
CA LEU A 37 -1.15 3.62 6.71
C LEU A 37 -2.58 4.10 6.42
N SER A 38 -2.75 5.39 6.17
CA SER A 38 -3.96 5.90 5.51
C SER A 38 -3.89 5.57 4.02
N VAL A 39 -5.05 5.43 3.38
CA VAL A 39 -5.15 5.30 1.93
C VAL A 39 -6.07 6.39 1.39
N GLU A 40 -5.55 7.13 0.41
CA GLU A 40 -6.28 8.13 -0.35
C GLU A 40 -6.36 7.68 -1.81
N THR A 41 -7.46 8.02 -2.47
CA THR A 41 -7.70 7.69 -3.87
C THR A 41 -7.75 8.97 -4.69
N ASP A 42 -7.07 8.98 -5.82
CA ASP A 42 -7.14 10.06 -6.80
C ASP A 42 -7.14 9.49 -8.22
N THR A 43 -7.34 10.34 -9.21
CA THR A 43 -7.24 10.02 -10.63
C THR A 43 -6.19 10.92 -11.27
N ASP A 44 -5.20 10.34 -11.94
CA ASP A 44 -4.18 11.13 -12.61
C ASP A 44 -4.66 11.74 -13.95
N GLU A 45 -3.82 12.55 -14.59
CA GLU A 45 -4.08 13.21 -15.89
C GLU A 45 -4.42 12.24 -17.04
N LYS A 46 -4.27 10.93 -16.85
CA LYS A 46 -4.55 9.89 -17.84
C LYS A 46 -5.71 8.99 -17.42
N ASP A 47 -6.56 9.46 -16.52
CA ASP A 47 -7.71 8.74 -15.97
C ASP A 47 -7.34 7.42 -15.27
N ARG A 48 -6.13 7.32 -14.71
CA ARG A 48 -5.71 6.12 -13.98
C ARG A 48 -5.95 6.32 -12.49
N LEU A 49 -6.55 5.31 -11.86
CA LEU A 49 -6.70 5.25 -10.41
C LEU A 49 -5.32 5.25 -9.73
N VAL A 50 -5.12 6.21 -8.84
CA VAL A 50 -3.97 6.32 -7.96
C VAL A 50 -4.42 5.97 -6.55
N LEU A 51 -3.71 5.04 -5.92
CA LEU A 51 -3.84 4.74 -4.50
C LEU A 51 -2.60 5.27 -3.80
N GLN A 52 -2.75 6.28 -2.96
CA GLN A 52 -1.68 6.86 -2.17
C GLN A 52 -1.77 6.35 -0.74
N TYR A 53 -0.72 5.64 -0.31
CA TYR A 53 -0.59 5.17 1.07
C TYR A 53 0.41 6.05 1.82
N THR A 54 0.00 6.58 2.97
CA THR A 54 0.85 7.43 3.82
C THR A 54 0.90 6.82 5.22
N ARG A 55 2.10 6.56 5.76
CA ARG A 55 2.24 6.14 7.16
C ARG A 55 1.76 7.27 8.06
N VAL A 56 0.78 6.98 8.91
CA VAL A 56 0.19 7.93 9.88
C VAL A 56 0.49 7.55 11.33
N TYR A 57 0.95 6.32 11.56
CA TYR A 57 1.43 5.85 12.85
C TYR A 57 2.54 4.82 12.64
N ASP A 58 3.60 4.96 13.42
CA ASP A 58 4.70 4.01 13.53
C ASP A 58 4.35 3.05 14.66
N GLY A 59 4.18 1.77 14.34
CA GLY A 59 3.87 0.76 15.35
C GLY A 59 5.12 0.41 16.14
N GLU A 60 5.03 0.37 17.47
CA GLU A 60 6.06 -0.25 18.32
C GLU A 60 6.09 -1.79 18.20
#